data_AF-A0A9Q8Z5C7-F1
#
_entry.id   AF-A0A9Q8Z5C7-F1
#
_cell.length_a   1.000
_cell.length_b   1.000
_cell.length_c   1.000
_cell.angle_alpha   90.00
_cell.angle_beta   90.00
_cell.angle_gamma   90.00
#
_symmetry.space_group_name_H-M   'P 1'
#
loop_
_entity.id
_entity.type
_entity.pdbx_description
1 polymer ?
#
loop_
_entity_poly.entity_id
_entity_poly.type
_entity_poly.pdbx_seq_one_letter_code
_entity_poly.pdbx_strand_id
1 'polypeptide(L)'
;MPSGEIRARRNARLEWRGFHPQSESEWHEIPESKGQIQSLAIDDFYMVPGSQLASWERHVDFSVLQSLHLARQIELVVLQRLADIAEQDGLPRLKSLNLPAISCEYEELIDAESTMTRLCASLHPLVELGIVGPRTKSFEAILQRHGDALQVFCIQDFILSAHQVLQLRESCPRVRTLNVEILRSAGDHVEIGIYQTLGSLRNLKSLSVILKCTDYRHGDGLDEPVILMMPSGDEEDQEAMEIAIRQVFVNAAVDASLAQAIFQQILAAHASVKAGLRPMLDCIRLQVGTVSVLNNQMMNEDFKGVLAWIGRSWICRRDPRDTHQNDVTIEEVDRDTRLCNGKRLEDDMEELSGSEQYADVWKALWPDTAAGWKEAWQSFPLANDVETFKDTKIFINFQTGERGKES
;
A
#
# COMPACT_ATOMS: atom_id res chain seq x y z
N MET A 1 8.31 62.84 -30.87
CA MET A 1 9.35 61.97 -30.29
C MET A 1 9.72 62.55 -28.91
N PRO A 2 9.87 61.72 -27.88
CA PRO A 2 8.85 61.58 -26.83
C PRO A 2 9.34 62.05 -25.45
N SER A 3 8.40 62.25 -24.51
CA SER A 3 8.54 61.74 -23.14
C SER A 3 7.16 61.80 -22.47
N GLY A 4 6.52 60.64 -22.38
CA GLY A 4 5.29 60.45 -21.65
C GLY A 4 5.61 60.10 -20.20
N GLU A 5 5.05 60.85 -19.26
CA GLU A 5 4.99 60.43 -17.86
C GLU A 5 3.59 59.90 -17.56
N ILE A 6 3.53 58.59 -17.38
CA ILE A 6 2.39 57.84 -16.88
C ILE A 6 2.20 58.23 -15.41
N ARG A 7 1.19 59.05 -15.11
CA ARG A 7 0.73 59.25 -13.72
C ARG A 7 0.05 57.96 -13.26
N ALA A 8 0.80 57.12 -12.54
CA ALA A 8 0.24 56.00 -11.80
C ALA A 8 -0.74 56.53 -10.75
N ARG A 9 -2.03 56.25 -10.93
CA ARG A 9 -3.02 56.36 -9.85
C ARG A 9 -2.61 55.37 -8.76
N ARG A 10 -2.05 55.87 -7.66
CA ARG A 10 -1.92 55.08 -6.43
C ARG A 10 -3.33 54.79 -5.92
N ASN A 11 -3.80 53.57 -6.12
CA ASN A 11 -4.93 53.07 -5.36
C ASN A 11 -4.54 53.14 -3.87
N ALA A 12 -5.40 53.76 -3.06
CA ALA A 12 -5.24 53.81 -1.62
C ALA A 12 -5.11 52.37 -1.10
N ARG A 13 -3.96 52.03 -0.51
CA ARG A 13 -3.80 50.77 0.21
C ARG A 13 -4.77 50.82 1.40
N LEU A 14 -5.68 49.85 1.47
CA LEU A 14 -6.45 49.61 2.69
C LEU A 14 -5.47 49.37 3.83
N GLU A 15 -5.70 50.06 4.96
CA GLU A 15 -4.83 49.96 6.13
C GLU A 15 -4.84 48.53 6.67
N TRP A 16 -3.64 47.97 6.81
CA TRP A 16 -3.40 46.63 7.32
C TRP A 16 -3.77 46.57 8.81
N ARG A 17 -4.81 45.82 9.18
CA ARG A 17 -5.37 45.77 10.55
C ARG A 17 -4.72 44.71 11.48
N GLY A 18 -3.49 44.29 11.19
CA GLY A 18 -2.75 43.32 12.04
C GLY A 18 -3.50 42.01 12.30
N PHE A 19 -2.99 41.21 13.24
CA PHE A 19 -3.68 40.06 13.82
C PHE A 19 -4.24 40.47 15.19
N HIS A 20 -5.52 40.83 15.24
CA HIS A 20 -6.25 40.93 16.50
C HIS A 20 -7.12 39.68 16.66
N PRO A 21 -7.02 38.93 17.78
CA PRO A 21 -8.01 37.92 18.09
C PRO A 21 -9.33 38.65 18.37
N GLN A 22 -10.27 38.55 17.43
CA GLN A 22 -11.60 39.13 17.57
C GLN A 22 -12.37 38.34 18.64
N SER A 23 -12.97 39.09 19.56
CA SER A 23 -13.83 38.62 20.66
C SER A 23 -14.92 37.66 20.15
N GLU A 24 -15.25 36.62 20.92
CA GLU A 24 -16.24 35.55 20.64
C GLU A 24 -17.69 36.02 20.36
N SER A 25 -17.94 37.32 20.32
CA SER A 25 -19.26 37.95 20.21
C SER A 25 -19.54 38.66 18.87
N GLU A 26 -18.60 38.66 17.92
CA GLU A 26 -18.84 39.18 16.56
C GLU A 26 -19.25 38.05 15.62
N TRP A 27 -20.55 38.00 15.32
CA TRP A 27 -21.15 37.09 14.37
C TRP A 27 -20.41 37.12 13.02
N HIS A 28 -20.01 35.94 12.56
CA HIS A 28 -19.32 35.70 11.30
C HIS A 28 -20.06 36.35 10.12
N GLU A 29 -19.48 37.43 9.57
CA GLU A 29 -19.73 37.79 8.18
C GLU A 29 -19.26 36.60 7.33
N ILE A 30 -20.20 35.84 6.77
CA ILE A 30 -19.90 34.85 5.73
C ILE A 30 -19.21 35.64 4.61
N PRO A 31 -17.96 35.31 4.23
CA PRO A 31 -17.29 36.00 3.15
C PRO A 31 -18.18 35.98 1.90
N GLU A 32 -18.46 37.14 1.30
CA GLU A 32 -19.35 37.24 0.11
C GLU A 32 -18.85 36.39 -1.08
N SER A 33 -17.58 35.97 -1.06
CA SER A 33 -16.97 35.06 -2.03
C SER A 33 -16.27 33.90 -1.34
N LYS A 34 -16.55 32.67 -1.80
CA LYS A 34 -15.77 31.47 -1.42
C LYS A 34 -14.32 31.61 -1.89
N GLY A 35 -13.38 31.08 -1.10
CA GLY A 35 -11.98 31.00 -1.44
C GLY A 35 -11.71 30.06 -2.62
N GLN A 36 -10.87 30.49 -3.56
CA GLN A 36 -10.52 29.72 -4.76
C GLN A 36 -9.21 28.95 -4.54
N ILE A 37 -9.31 27.80 -3.90
CA ILE A 37 -8.15 26.96 -3.59
C ILE A 37 -8.01 25.88 -4.67
N GLN A 38 -6.79 25.75 -5.22
CA GLN A 38 -6.50 24.74 -6.24
C GLN A 38 -5.96 23.44 -5.66
N SER A 39 -5.32 23.50 -4.49
CA SER A 39 -4.78 22.32 -3.80
C SER A 39 -5.09 22.42 -2.32
N LEU A 40 -5.74 21.39 -1.80
CA LEU A 40 -6.07 21.25 -0.39
C LEU A 40 -5.44 19.96 0.12
N ALA A 41 -4.40 20.09 0.94
CA ALA A 41 -3.74 18.98 1.60
C ALA A 41 -3.95 19.13 3.11
N ILE A 42 -4.47 18.07 3.72
CA ILE A 42 -4.84 18.06 5.12
C ILE A 42 -4.16 16.86 5.75
N ASP A 43 -3.09 17.21 6.45
CA ASP A 43 -2.27 16.31 7.24
C ASP A 43 -2.60 16.56 8.72
N ASP A 44 -3.88 16.35 9.06
CA ASP A 44 -4.34 16.49 10.43
C ASP A 44 -3.87 15.28 11.24
N PHE A 45 -3.36 15.53 12.45
CA PHE A 45 -3.03 14.45 13.38
C PHE A 45 -4.27 13.67 13.81
N TYR A 46 -5.46 14.28 13.70
CA TYR A 46 -6.73 13.67 14.06
C TYR A 46 -7.54 13.28 12.83
N MET A 47 -8.53 12.40 13.02
CA MET A 47 -9.52 12.05 12.00
C MET A 47 -10.23 13.31 11.50
N VAL A 48 -10.50 13.41 10.20
CA VAL A 48 -11.28 14.52 9.62
C VAL A 48 -12.77 14.24 9.84
N PRO A 49 -13.49 15.00 10.69
CA PRO A 49 -14.91 14.80 10.90
C PRO A 49 -15.75 15.48 9.80
N GLY A 50 -16.99 15.01 9.62
CA GLY A 50 -17.93 15.61 8.67
C GLY A 50 -18.16 17.11 8.87
N SER A 51 -18.07 17.59 10.11
CA SER A 51 -18.20 19.02 10.45
C SER A 51 -17.09 19.90 9.85
N GLN A 52 -15.89 19.34 9.68
CA GLN A 52 -14.74 20.04 9.11
C GLN A 52 -14.92 20.20 7.59
N LEU A 53 -15.37 19.14 6.90
CA LEU A 53 -15.72 19.21 5.47
C LEU A 53 -16.85 20.22 5.23
N ALA A 54 -17.91 20.20 6.06
CA ALA A 54 -19.01 21.15 5.95
C ALA A 54 -18.55 22.60 6.17
N SER A 55 -17.56 22.83 7.04
CA SER A 55 -16.91 24.14 7.18
C SER A 55 -16.16 24.53 5.91
N TRP A 56 -15.37 23.62 5.31
CA TRP A 56 -14.67 23.91 4.06
C TRP A 56 -15.62 24.24 2.92
N GLU A 57 -16.73 23.53 2.78
CA GLU A 57 -17.74 23.83 1.75
C GLU A 57 -18.30 25.26 1.86
N ARG A 58 -18.37 25.83 3.08
CA ARG A 58 -18.82 27.21 3.29
C ARG A 58 -17.76 28.22 2.86
N HIS A 59 -16.48 27.86 2.96
CA HIS A 59 -15.37 28.78 2.77
C HIS A 59 -14.58 28.56 1.47
N VAL A 60 -14.75 27.43 0.80
CA VAL A 60 -13.94 26.99 -0.35
C VAL A 60 -14.84 26.62 -1.53
N ASP A 61 -14.48 27.12 -2.71
CA ASP A 61 -15.10 26.72 -3.97
C ASP A 61 -14.41 25.46 -4.51
N PHE A 62 -15.06 24.31 -4.36
CA PHE A 62 -14.55 23.04 -4.87
C PHE A 62 -14.55 22.93 -6.40
N SER A 63 -15.24 23.81 -7.12
CA SER A 63 -15.28 23.76 -8.59
C SER A 63 -13.91 24.05 -9.23
N VAL A 64 -13.03 24.77 -8.50
CA VAL A 64 -11.68 25.11 -8.94
C VAL A 64 -10.59 24.19 -8.37
N LEU A 65 -10.96 23.25 -7.48
CA LEU A 65 -10.03 22.37 -6.80
C LEU A 65 -9.46 21.35 -7.79
N GLN A 66 -8.13 21.22 -7.80
CA GLN A 66 -7.38 20.30 -8.67
C GLN A 66 -6.74 19.15 -7.90
N SER A 67 -6.39 19.37 -6.63
CA SER A 67 -5.82 18.35 -5.76
C SER A 67 -6.49 18.37 -4.40
N LEU A 68 -6.92 17.19 -3.95
CA LEU A 68 -7.44 16.94 -2.62
C LEU A 68 -6.65 15.79 -1.99
N HIS A 69 -5.96 16.06 -0.89
CA HIS A 69 -5.17 15.05 -0.18
C HIS A 69 -5.57 15.00 1.29
N LEU A 70 -6.09 13.85 1.72
CA LEU A 70 -6.47 13.58 3.11
C LEU A 70 -5.54 12.47 3.64
N ALA A 71 -4.81 12.72 4.74
CA ALA A 71 -3.62 11.91 5.04
C ALA A 71 -3.83 10.74 6.03
N ARG A 72 -4.79 10.79 6.97
CA ARG A 72 -4.86 9.80 8.07
C ARG A 72 -6.10 8.92 8.06
N GLN A 73 -7.27 9.48 8.40
CA GLN A 73 -8.55 8.78 8.41
C GLN A 73 -9.70 9.75 8.18
N ILE A 74 -10.78 9.26 7.57
CA ILE A 74 -12.02 10.01 7.35
C ILE A 74 -13.23 9.24 7.88
N GLU A 75 -14.24 9.95 8.37
CA GLU A 75 -15.53 9.34 8.69
C GLU A 75 -16.28 8.92 7.39
N LEU A 76 -17.15 7.92 7.50
CA LEU A 76 -18.05 7.55 6.40
C LEU A 76 -18.88 8.73 5.88
N VAL A 77 -19.30 9.64 6.77
CA VAL A 77 -20.07 10.85 6.41
C VAL A 77 -19.27 11.78 5.48
N VAL A 78 -17.95 11.87 5.66
CA VAL A 78 -17.07 12.66 4.78
C VAL A 78 -17.04 12.04 3.38
N LEU A 79 -16.89 10.71 3.30
CA LEU A 79 -16.91 9.98 2.04
C LEU A 79 -18.25 10.13 1.31
N GLN A 80 -19.37 9.98 2.02
CA GLN A 80 -20.72 10.18 1.49
C GLN A 80 -20.88 11.57 0.91
N ARG A 81 -20.42 12.59 1.65
CA ARG A 81 -20.52 13.97 1.20
C ARG A 81 -19.66 14.24 -0.04
N LEU A 82 -18.45 13.69 -0.11
CA LEU A 82 -17.61 13.78 -1.30
C LEU A 82 -18.27 13.11 -2.51
N ALA A 83 -18.91 11.96 -2.32
CA ALA A 83 -19.66 11.27 -3.36
C ALA A 83 -20.81 12.14 -3.90
N ASP A 84 -21.59 12.74 -3.00
CA ASP A 84 -22.70 13.62 -3.37
C ASP A 84 -22.23 14.86 -4.14
N ILE A 85 -21.09 15.46 -3.75
CA ILE A 85 -20.50 16.59 -4.46
C ILE A 85 -20.05 16.15 -5.86
N ALA A 86 -19.41 14.98 -5.99
CA ALA A 86 -18.95 14.45 -7.26
C ALA A 86 -20.12 14.16 -8.22
N GLU A 87 -21.21 13.58 -7.73
CA GLU A 87 -22.43 13.31 -8.49
C GLU A 87 -23.10 14.60 -9.02
N GLN A 88 -22.94 15.71 -8.28
CA GLN A 88 -23.44 17.03 -8.67
C GLN A 88 -22.45 17.83 -9.53
N ASP A 89 -21.40 17.19 -10.05
CA ASP A 89 -20.32 17.81 -10.84
C ASP A 89 -19.61 18.96 -10.09
N GLY A 90 -19.55 18.89 -8.76
CA GLY A 90 -18.93 19.90 -7.90
C GLY A 90 -17.40 19.85 -7.85
N LEU A 91 -16.79 18.82 -8.45
CA LEU A 91 -15.33 18.60 -8.54
C LEU A 91 -14.82 18.46 -10.00
N PRO A 92 -15.20 19.37 -10.93
CA PRO A 92 -14.96 19.20 -12.36
C PRO A 92 -13.48 19.33 -12.76
N ARG A 93 -12.65 19.96 -11.91
CA ARG A 93 -11.23 20.19 -12.18
C ARG A 93 -10.29 19.28 -11.38
N LEU A 94 -10.84 18.38 -10.58
CA LEU A 94 -10.05 17.50 -9.74
C LEU A 94 -9.22 16.54 -10.61
N LYS A 95 -7.92 16.52 -10.38
CA LYS A 95 -6.95 15.67 -11.09
C LYS A 95 -6.20 14.73 -10.15
N SER A 96 -6.05 15.11 -8.89
CA SER A 96 -5.31 14.38 -7.89
C SER A 96 -6.17 14.20 -6.65
N LEU A 97 -6.37 12.96 -6.25
CA LEU A 97 -7.15 12.60 -5.07
C LEU A 97 -6.37 11.60 -4.22
N ASN A 98 -6.20 11.86 -2.93
CA ASN A 98 -5.76 10.87 -1.96
C ASN A 98 -6.82 10.69 -0.88
N LEU A 99 -7.35 9.46 -0.79
CA LEU A 99 -8.33 9.04 0.20
C LEU A 99 -7.68 8.07 1.20
N PRO A 100 -7.65 8.41 2.48
CA PRO A 100 -7.11 7.57 3.53
C PRO A 100 -8.13 6.52 3.96
N ALA A 101 -7.78 5.70 4.95
CA ALA A 101 -8.67 4.69 5.50
C ALA A 101 -9.96 5.32 6.06
N ILE A 102 -11.07 4.63 5.87
CA ILE A 102 -12.38 5.04 6.38
C ILE A 102 -12.52 4.50 7.79
N SER A 103 -12.79 5.38 8.75
CA SER A 103 -13.20 4.99 10.09
C SER A 103 -14.70 4.72 10.06
N CYS A 104 -15.06 3.44 10.11
CA CYS A 104 -16.45 2.99 10.13
C CYS A 104 -16.57 1.68 10.91
N GLU A 105 -17.77 1.39 11.41
CA GLU A 105 -18.06 0.13 12.08
C GLU A 105 -18.13 -1.02 11.07
N TYR A 106 -17.99 -2.24 11.54
CA TYR A 106 -18.00 -3.43 10.68
C TYR A 106 -19.28 -3.54 9.83
N GLU A 107 -20.41 -3.18 10.43
CA GLU A 107 -21.74 -3.20 9.83
C GLU A 107 -21.88 -2.16 8.69
N GLU A 108 -21.06 -1.11 8.72
CA GLU A 108 -21.07 -0.02 7.74
C GLU A 108 -20.13 -0.28 6.56
N LEU A 109 -19.37 -1.37 6.56
CA LEU A 109 -18.36 -1.65 5.52
C LEU A 109 -18.97 -1.79 4.12
N ILE A 110 -20.19 -2.33 4.04
CA ILE A 110 -20.94 -2.47 2.78
C ILE A 110 -21.32 -1.07 2.26
N ASP A 111 -21.77 -0.19 3.14
CA ASP A 111 -22.13 1.18 2.80
C ASP A 111 -20.90 2.01 2.42
N ALA A 112 -19.77 1.79 3.11
CA ALA A 112 -18.48 2.37 2.78
C ALA A 112 -18.01 1.93 1.38
N GLU A 113 -18.08 0.63 1.04
CA GLU A 113 -17.73 0.14 -0.30
C GLU A 113 -18.66 0.73 -1.37
N SER A 114 -19.97 0.72 -1.12
CA SER A 114 -20.97 1.29 -2.04
C SER A 114 -20.70 2.77 -2.30
N THR A 115 -20.44 3.53 -1.25
CA THR A 115 -20.14 4.97 -1.33
C THR A 115 -18.82 5.24 -2.04
N MET A 116 -17.77 4.46 -1.75
CA MET A 116 -16.48 4.56 -2.43
C MET A 116 -16.63 4.28 -3.94
N THR A 117 -17.41 3.25 -4.28
CA THR A 117 -17.71 2.89 -5.67
C THR A 117 -18.46 4.02 -6.39
N ARG A 118 -19.48 4.61 -5.74
CA ARG A 118 -20.22 5.78 -6.26
C ARG A 118 -19.30 6.98 -6.49
N LEU A 119 -18.44 7.30 -5.52
CA LEU A 119 -17.49 8.40 -5.65
C LEU A 119 -16.57 8.20 -6.86
N CYS A 120 -15.93 7.03 -6.95
CA CYS A 120 -15.00 6.73 -8.05
C CYS A 120 -15.69 6.75 -9.42
N ALA A 121 -16.93 6.26 -9.52
CA ALA A 121 -17.69 6.28 -10.77
C ALA A 121 -18.08 7.70 -11.22
N SER A 122 -18.37 8.59 -10.27
CA SER A 122 -18.87 9.95 -10.53
C SER A 122 -17.78 10.96 -10.85
N LEU A 123 -16.56 10.78 -10.33
CA LEU A 123 -15.45 11.69 -10.57
C LEU A 123 -15.02 11.71 -12.04
N HIS A 124 -14.52 12.87 -12.50
CA HIS A 124 -13.84 12.95 -13.79
C HIS A 124 -12.54 12.13 -13.77
N PRO A 125 -12.03 11.67 -14.94
CA PRO A 125 -10.81 10.88 -15.01
C PRO A 125 -9.62 11.56 -14.30
N LEU A 126 -9.15 10.93 -13.22
CA LEU A 126 -8.04 11.42 -12.41
C LEU A 126 -6.69 11.08 -13.04
N VAL A 127 -5.71 11.94 -12.79
CA VAL A 127 -4.30 11.72 -13.16
C VAL A 127 -3.54 11.02 -12.02
N GLU A 128 -3.92 11.33 -10.78
CA GLU A 128 -3.31 10.76 -9.59
C GLU A 128 -4.41 10.29 -8.64
N LEU A 129 -4.28 9.05 -8.18
CA LEU A 129 -5.18 8.48 -7.19
C LEU A 129 -4.39 7.72 -6.13
N GLY A 130 -4.57 8.11 -4.87
CA GLY A 130 -4.18 7.36 -3.69
C GLY A 130 -5.44 6.87 -2.98
N ILE A 131 -5.49 5.59 -2.66
CA ILE A 131 -6.61 5.00 -1.92
C ILE A 131 -6.11 3.94 -0.95
N VAL A 132 -6.67 3.95 0.26
CA VAL A 132 -6.41 2.97 1.31
C VAL A 132 -7.64 2.09 1.50
N GLY A 133 -7.44 0.77 1.49
CA GLY A 133 -8.48 -0.24 1.70
C GLY A 133 -9.61 -0.27 0.67
N PRO A 134 -9.38 -0.10 -0.66
CA PRO A 134 -10.44 -0.36 -1.62
C PRO A 134 -10.86 -1.82 -1.56
N ARG A 135 -12.15 -2.10 -1.78
CA ARG A 135 -12.65 -3.45 -2.04
C ARG A 135 -12.78 -3.72 -3.53
N THR A 136 -13.09 -4.96 -3.89
CA THR A 136 -13.18 -5.43 -5.28
C THR A 136 -14.03 -4.52 -6.17
N LYS A 137 -15.26 -4.14 -5.76
CA LYS A 137 -16.14 -3.32 -6.61
C LYS A 137 -15.59 -1.91 -6.80
N SER A 138 -15.07 -1.31 -5.74
CA SER A 138 -14.46 0.02 -5.81
C SER A 138 -13.18 0.03 -6.66
N PHE A 139 -12.36 -1.02 -6.57
CA PHE A 139 -11.17 -1.21 -7.40
C PHE A 139 -11.54 -1.32 -8.88
N GLU A 140 -12.54 -2.13 -9.23
CA GLU A 140 -13.03 -2.25 -10.61
C GLU A 140 -13.57 -0.92 -11.15
N ALA A 141 -14.36 -0.19 -10.35
CA ALA A 141 -14.86 1.14 -10.72
C ALA A 141 -13.72 2.14 -10.99
N ILE A 142 -12.66 2.11 -10.17
CA ILE A 142 -11.46 2.93 -10.37
C ILE A 142 -10.80 2.61 -11.71
N LEU A 143 -10.58 1.33 -12.00
CA LEU A 143 -9.94 0.91 -13.25
C LEU A 143 -10.78 1.32 -14.46
N GLN A 144 -12.09 1.12 -14.41
CA GLN A 144 -13.02 1.46 -15.51
C GLN A 144 -13.09 2.97 -15.77
N ARG A 145 -13.08 3.79 -14.72
CA ARG A 145 -13.31 5.24 -14.84
C ARG A 145 -12.02 6.05 -15.02
N HIS A 146 -10.95 5.67 -14.32
CA HIS A 146 -9.74 6.46 -14.23
C HIS A 146 -8.54 5.84 -14.94
N GLY A 147 -8.58 4.53 -15.24
CA GLY A 147 -7.41 3.78 -15.72
C GLY A 147 -6.66 4.42 -16.89
N ASP A 148 -7.38 4.89 -17.92
CA ASP A 148 -6.78 5.51 -19.12
C ASP A 148 -6.05 6.85 -18.84
N ALA A 149 -6.41 7.54 -17.77
CA ALA A 149 -5.86 8.84 -17.39
C ALA A 149 -4.78 8.74 -16.30
N LEU A 150 -4.83 7.69 -15.48
CA LEU A 150 -3.94 7.54 -14.32
C LEU A 150 -2.47 7.47 -14.73
N GLN A 151 -1.66 8.30 -14.05
CA GLN A 151 -0.21 8.32 -14.13
C GLN A 151 0.44 7.93 -12.79
N VAL A 152 -0.22 8.26 -11.68
CA VAL A 152 0.18 7.85 -10.33
C VAL A 152 -0.99 7.08 -9.72
N PHE A 153 -0.74 5.83 -9.34
CA PHE A 153 -1.73 5.02 -8.65
C PHE A 153 -1.10 4.40 -7.41
N CYS A 154 -1.64 4.75 -6.24
CA CYS A 154 -1.20 4.24 -4.96
C CYS A 154 -2.36 3.51 -4.29
N ILE A 155 -2.15 2.23 -3.99
CA ILE A 155 -3.12 1.37 -3.32
C ILE A 155 -2.44 0.85 -2.06
N GLN A 156 -3.10 1.02 -0.92
CA GLN A 156 -2.65 0.52 0.38
C GLN A 156 -3.77 -0.30 1.02
N ASP A 157 -3.41 -1.18 1.95
CA ASP A 157 -4.33 -2.08 2.66
C ASP A 157 -5.25 -2.88 1.72
N PHE A 158 -4.71 -3.28 0.56
CA PHE A 158 -5.40 -4.11 -0.42
C PHE A 158 -4.41 -4.98 -1.17
N ILE A 159 -4.39 -6.26 -0.80
CA ILE A 159 -3.51 -7.26 -1.39
C ILE A 159 -4.04 -7.66 -2.77
N LEU A 160 -3.30 -7.28 -3.80
CA LEU A 160 -3.66 -7.58 -5.18
C LEU A 160 -3.39 -9.06 -5.50
N SER A 161 -4.43 -9.72 -6.02
CA SER A 161 -4.32 -11.02 -6.68
C SER A 161 -3.69 -10.90 -8.08
N ALA A 162 -3.20 -12.01 -8.62
CA ALA A 162 -2.72 -12.07 -10.00
C ALA A 162 -3.77 -11.56 -11.03
N HIS A 163 -5.05 -11.88 -10.82
CA HIS A 163 -6.14 -11.38 -11.68
C HIS A 163 -6.25 -9.85 -11.65
N GLN A 164 -6.20 -9.24 -10.47
CA GLN A 164 -6.32 -7.78 -10.32
C GLN A 164 -5.09 -7.06 -10.88
N VAL A 165 -3.90 -7.64 -10.78
CA VAL A 165 -2.69 -7.10 -11.40
C VAL A 165 -2.80 -7.13 -12.94
N LEU A 166 -3.41 -8.18 -13.51
CA LEU A 166 -3.70 -8.26 -14.95
C LEU A 166 -4.71 -7.18 -15.38
N GLN A 167 -5.80 -7.00 -14.62
CA GLN A 167 -6.77 -5.93 -14.87
C GLN A 167 -6.10 -4.54 -14.82
N LEU A 168 -5.24 -4.31 -13.82
CA LEU A 168 -4.47 -3.06 -13.71
C LEU A 168 -3.61 -2.83 -14.94
N ARG A 169 -2.90 -3.86 -15.43
CA ARG A 169 -2.10 -3.77 -16.66
C ARG A 169 -2.94 -3.37 -17.88
N GLU A 170 -4.14 -3.93 -17.99
CA GLU A 170 -5.02 -3.72 -19.15
C GLU A 170 -5.71 -2.37 -19.11
N SER A 171 -6.14 -1.92 -17.94
CA SER A 171 -6.89 -0.68 -17.75
C SER A 171 -6.01 0.54 -17.54
N CYS A 172 -4.74 0.40 -17.14
CA CYS A 172 -3.87 1.52 -16.77
C CYS A 172 -2.66 1.72 -17.70
N PRO A 173 -2.83 2.05 -18.98
CA PRO A 173 -1.74 2.10 -19.95
C PRO A 173 -0.77 3.27 -19.73
N ARG A 174 -1.13 4.28 -18.94
CA ARG A 174 -0.34 5.52 -18.73
C ARG A 174 0.36 5.60 -17.36
N VAL A 175 0.20 4.60 -16.50
CA VAL A 175 0.79 4.60 -15.16
C VAL A 175 2.32 4.65 -15.26
N ARG A 176 2.89 5.59 -14.50
CA ARG A 176 4.33 5.85 -14.36
C ARG A 176 4.82 5.55 -12.96
N THR A 177 3.99 5.80 -11.95
CA THR A 177 4.28 5.50 -10.56
C THR A 177 3.18 4.60 -10.01
N LEU A 178 3.57 3.43 -9.52
CA LEU A 178 2.66 2.46 -8.94
C LEU A 178 3.12 2.09 -7.53
N ASN A 179 2.22 2.14 -6.56
CA ASN A 179 2.41 1.58 -5.23
C ASN A 179 1.31 0.55 -4.97
N VAL A 180 1.70 -0.69 -4.70
CA VAL A 180 0.79 -1.83 -4.52
C VAL A 180 1.27 -2.77 -3.44
N GLU A 181 0.34 -3.55 -2.92
CA GLU A 181 0.61 -4.64 -1.99
C GLU A 181 0.32 -5.97 -2.67
N ILE A 182 1.19 -6.95 -2.46
CA ILE A 182 1.01 -8.31 -2.98
C ILE A 182 1.35 -9.31 -1.88
N LEU A 183 0.73 -10.49 -1.94
CA LEU A 183 1.10 -11.60 -1.06
C LEU A 183 2.39 -12.22 -1.57
N ARG A 184 3.35 -12.42 -0.67
CA ARG A 184 4.48 -13.30 -0.94
C ARG A 184 4.06 -14.75 -0.68
N SER A 185 4.41 -15.67 -1.56
CA SER A 185 4.02 -17.07 -1.49
C SER A 185 5.24 -17.97 -1.72
N ALA A 186 6.30 -17.70 -0.95
CA ALA A 186 7.56 -18.44 -0.99
C ALA A 186 8.20 -18.53 -2.40
N GLY A 187 7.93 -17.57 -3.29
CA GLY A 187 8.49 -17.53 -4.63
C GLY A 187 7.83 -18.48 -5.63
N ASP A 188 6.58 -18.90 -5.40
CA ASP A 188 5.85 -19.75 -6.34
C ASP A 188 5.63 -19.11 -7.73
N HIS A 189 5.09 -19.89 -8.66
CA HIS A 189 4.81 -19.43 -10.03
C HIS A 189 3.74 -18.32 -10.11
N VAL A 190 2.84 -18.23 -9.13
CA VAL A 190 1.80 -17.18 -9.09
C VAL A 190 2.44 -15.85 -8.71
N GLU A 191 3.27 -15.82 -7.67
CA GLU A 191 4.08 -14.67 -7.25
C GLU A 191 4.98 -14.20 -8.40
N ILE A 192 5.68 -15.12 -9.07
CA ILE A 192 6.52 -14.80 -10.24
C ILE A 192 5.67 -14.20 -11.37
N GLY A 193 4.48 -14.77 -11.64
CA GLY A 193 3.55 -14.24 -12.63
C GLY A 193 3.07 -12.81 -12.33
N ILE A 194 2.90 -12.48 -11.04
CA ILE A 194 2.60 -11.11 -10.60
C ILE A 194 3.76 -10.17 -10.94
N TYR A 195 5.01 -10.53 -10.59
CA TYR A 195 6.19 -9.71 -10.91
C TYR A 195 6.34 -9.48 -12.41
N GLN A 196 6.16 -10.51 -13.22
CA GLN A 196 6.21 -10.41 -14.68
C GLN A 196 5.10 -9.49 -15.22
N THR A 197 3.89 -9.60 -14.67
CA THR A 197 2.76 -8.76 -15.08
C THR A 197 3.01 -7.29 -14.72
N LEU A 198 3.51 -7.00 -13.51
CA LEU A 198 3.91 -5.64 -13.12
C LEU A 198 5.02 -5.09 -14.03
N GLY A 199 6.01 -5.91 -14.35
CA GLY A 199 7.08 -5.55 -15.28
C GLY A 199 6.57 -5.19 -16.66
N SER A 200 5.47 -5.81 -17.11
CA SER A 200 4.90 -5.54 -18.44
C SER A 200 4.19 -4.19 -18.58
N LEU A 201 4.10 -3.39 -17.51
CA LEU A 201 3.55 -2.03 -17.56
C LEU A 201 4.45 -1.08 -18.36
N ARG A 202 4.04 -0.80 -19.59
CA ARG A 202 4.85 -0.14 -20.63
C ARG A 202 5.49 1.21 -20.24
N ASN A 203 4.82 1.98 -19.38
CA ASN A 203 5.21 3.35 -19.04
C ASN A 203 5.69 3.51 -17.59
N LEU A 204 5.80 2.39 -16.86
CA LEU A 204 6.20 2.38 -15.46
C LEU A 204 7.63 2.89 -15.32
N LYS A 205 7.81 3.84 -14.41
CA LYS A 205 9.10 4.47 -14.06
C LYS A 205 9.52 4.12 -12.64
N SER A 206 8.56 4.13 -11.72
CA SER A 206 8.75 3.86 -10.31
C SER A 206 7.71 2.85 -9.84
N LEU A 207 8.18 1.79 -9.21
CA LEU A 207 7.34 0.77 -8.59
C LEU A 207 7.67 0.68 -7.10
N SER A 208 6.65 0.71 -6.25
CA SER A 208 6.75 0.35 -4.84
C SER A 208 5.90 -0.88 -4.61
N VAL A 209 6.49 -1.94 -4.09
CA VAL A 209 5.80 -3.19 -3.75
C VAL A 209 5.96 -3.44 -2.27
N ILE A 210 4.84 -3.59 -1.58
CA ILE A 210 4.81 -4.11 -0.20
C ILE A 210 4.49 -5.60 -0.28
N LEU A 211 5.45 -6.42 0.14
CA LEU A 211 5.34 -7.87 0.23
C LEU A 211 4.64 -8.21 1.56
N LYS A 212 3.36 -8.54 1.51
CA LYS A 212 2.61 -8.99 2.68
C LYS A 212 2.98 -10.45 2.97
N CYS A 213 3.12 -10.77 4.25
CA CYS A 213 3.53 -12.10 4.71
C CYS A 213 2.35 -13.02 5.01
N THR A 214 1.17 -12.44 5.22
CA THR A 214 -0.10 -13.13 5.39
C THR A 214 -1.12 -12.56 4.43
N ASP A 215 -2.09 -13.38 4.06
CA ASP A 215 -3.27 -12.98 3.31
C ASP A 215 -4.36 -12.41 4.23
N TYR A 216 -4.04 -12.16 5.51
CA TYR A 216 -4.97 -11.63 6.50
C TYR A 216 -5.46 -10.26 6.06
N ARG A 217 -6.55 -10.27 5.30
CA ARG A 217 -7.45 -9.15 5.13
C ARG A 217 -8.16 -9.01 6.47
N HIS A 218 -8.27 -7.79 6.99
CA HIS A 218 -9.28 -7.55 8.02
C HIS A 218 -10.61 -8.00 7.39
N GLY A 219 -11.26 -8.99 7.99
CA GLY A 219 -12.27 -9.83 7.34
C GLY A 219 -13.31 -9.03 6.54
N ASP A 220 -13.59 -9.48 5.31
CA ASP A 220 -14.57 -8.89 4.39
C ASP A 220 -15.96 -9.57 4.51
N GLY A 221 -16.22 -10.39 5.54
CA GLY A 221 -17.41 -11.25 5.61
C GLY A 221 -18.29 -11.04 6.85
N LEU A 222 -19.56 -10.68 6.67
CA LEU A 222 -20.59 -10.45 7.71
C LEU A 222 -20.72 -11.53 8.81
N ASP A 223 -20.08 -12.69 8.66
CA ASP A 223 -20.20 -13.85 9.54
C ASP A 223 -18.88 -14.29 10.21
N GLU A 224 -17.78 -13.54 10.10
CA GLU A 224 -16.61 -13.79 10.94
C GLU A 224 -16.64 -12.85 12.15
N PRO A 225 -17.19 -13.31 13.29
CA PRO A 225 -16.98 -12.58 14.53
C PRO A 225 -15.47 -12.42 14.73
N VAL A 226 -15.04 -11.21 15.11
CA VAL A 226 -13.77 -11.00 15.82
C VAL A 226 -13.93 -11.69 17.17
N ILE A 227 -13.97 -13.02 17.15
CA ILE A 227 -13.73 -13.76 18.35
C ILE A 227 -12.23 -13.65 18.52
N LEU A 228 -11.84 -12.91 19.55
CA LEU A 228 -10.67 -13.26 20.34
C LEU A 228 -10.89 -14.68 20.87
N MET A 229 -10.98 -15.69 19.99
CA MET A 229 -10.96 -17.08 20.38
C MET A 229 -9.56 -17.23 20.93
N MET A 230 -9.48 -17.27 22.25
CA MET A 230 -8.45 -18.03 22.91
C MET A 230 -8.38 -19.36 22.14
N PRO A 231 -7.22 -19.73 21.57
CA PRO A 231 -7.08 -21.06 20.98
C PRO A 231 -7.57 -22.05 22.04
N SER A 232 -8.33 -23.07 21.63
CA SER A 232 -8.84 -24.06 22.58
C SER A 232 -7.72 -24.80 23.29
N GLY A 233 -6.48 -24.63 22.80
CA GLY A 233 -5.28 -25.30 23.28
C GLY A 233 -5.19 -26.72 22.76
N ASP A 234 -6.05 -27.09 21.81
CA ASP A 234 -6.06 -28.41 21.19
C ASP A 234 -4.92 -28.51 20.17
N GLU A 235 -4.44 -29.73 19.91
CA GLU A 235 -3.28 -30.00 19.04
C GLU A 235 -3.44 -29.42 17.63
N GLU A 236 -4.66 -29.37 17.10
CA GLU A 236 -4.98 -28.83 15.77
C GLU A 236 -4.75 -27.30 15.68
N ASP A 237 -5.08 -26.55 16.73
CA ASP A 237 -4.84 -25.09 16.79
C ASP A 237 -3.34 -24.79 16.84
N GLN A 238 -2.58 -25.62 17.54
CA GLN A 238 -1.12 -25.49 17.64
C GLN A 238 -0.45 -25.80 16.29
N GLU A 239 -0.85 -26.87 15.61
CA GLU A 239 -0.34 -27.20 14.28
C GLU A 239 -0.65 -26.09 13.26
N ALA A 240 -1.88 -25.57 13.28
CA ALA A 240 -2.27 -24.45 12.42
C ALA A 240 -1.45 -23.19 12.69
N MET A 241 -1.13 -22.90 13.96
CA MET A 241 -0.27 -21.78 14.34
C MET A 241 1.18 -21.98 13.86
N GLU A 242 1.75 -23.17 14.05
CA GLU A 242 3.09 -23.49 13.57
C GLU A 242 3.21 -23.35 12.04
N ILE A 243 2.20 -23.80 11.30
CA ILE A 243 2.12 -23.61 9.84
C ILE A 243 2.09 -22.12 9.49
N ALA A 244 1.25 -21.34 10.18
CA ALA A 244 1.12 -19.91 9.94
C ALA A 244 2.43 -19.16 10.25
N ILE A 245 3.09 -19.48 11.36
CA ILE A 245 4.38 -18.91 11.76
C ILE A 245 5.45 -19.24 10.72
N ARG A 246 5.52 -20.50 10.28
CA ARG A 246 6.45 -20.95 9.24
C ARG A 246 6.26 -20.15 7.96
N GLN A 247 5.02 -20.00 7.52
CA GLN A 247 4.69 -19.25 6.30
C GLN A 247 5.10 -17.78 6.42
N VAL A 248 4.83 -17.16 7.57
CA VAL A 248 5.22 -15.77 7.83
C VAL A 248 6.72 -15.59 7.86
N PHE A 249 7.48 -16.49 8.48
CA PHE A 249 8.95 -16.41 8.46
C PHE A 249 9.52 -16.54 7.04
N VAL A 250 9.04 -17.52 6.27
CA VAL A 250 9.44 -17.71 4.87
C VAL A 250 9.16 -16.45 4.03
N ASN A 251 8.00 -15.83 4.24
CA ASN A 251 7.60 -14.63 3.51
C ASN A 251 8.31 -13.36 4.01
N ALA A 252 8.54 -13.22 5.30
CA ALA A 252 9.20 -12.04 5.84
C ALA A 252 10.69 -12.01 5.51
N ALA A 253 11.35 -13.17 5.35
CA ALA A 253 12.78 -13.23 5.07
C ALA A 253 13.11 -12.69 3.67
N VAL A 254 13.59 -11.43 3.63
CA VAL A 254 13.99 -10.76 2.38
C VAL A 254 15.41 -10.21 2.46
N ASP A 255 16.35 -10.93 1.85
CA ASP A 255 17.74 -10.50 1.73
C ASP A 255 18.02 -9.81 0.37
N ALA A 256 19.28 -9.40 0.17
CA ALA A 256 19.72 -8.73 -1.04
C ALA A 256 19.56 -9.60 -2.29
N SER A 257 19.80 -10.90 -2.18
CA SER A 257 19.78 -11.85 -3.29
C SER A 257 18.35 -12.03 -3.81
N LEU A 258 17.38 -12.18 -2.92
CA LEU A 258 15.98 -12.24 -3.31
C LEU A 258 15.47 -10.90 -3.85
N ALA A 259 15.82 -9.78 -3.21
CA ALA A 259 15.45 -8.45 -3.74
C ALA A 259 15.99 -8.24 -5.16
N GLN A 260 17.21 -8.70 -5.42
CA GLN A 260 17.81 -8.72 -6.75
C GLN A 260 17.04 -9.62 -7.72
N ALA A 261 16.68 -10.83 -7.31
CA ALA A 261 15.94 -11.78 -8.14
C ALA A 261 14.55 -11.24 -8.54
N ILE A 262 13.80 -10.67 -7.58
CA ILE A 262 12.50 -10.01 -7.84
C ILE A 262 12.68 -8.86 -8.83
N PHE A 263 13.69 -8.01 -8.59
CA PHE A 263 13.99 -6.90 -9.50
C PHE A 263 14.27 -7.40 -10.92
N GLN A 264 15.10 -8.44 -11.07
CA GLN A 264 15.44 -9.02 -12.37
C GLN A 264 14.21 -9.58 -13.10
N GLN A 265 13.28 -10.24 -12.39
CA GLN A 265 12.04 -10.73 -13.00
C GLN A 265 11.19 -9.59 -13.57
N ILE A 266 10.98 -8.53 -12.79
CA ILE A 266 10.22 -7.35 -13.22
C ILE A 266 10.93 -6.67 -14.40
N LEU A 267 12.25 -6.54 -14.32
CA LEU A 267 13.08 -5.90 -15.34
C LEU A 267 13.03 -6.64 -16.68
N ALA A 268 13.17 -7.96 -16.65
CA ALA A 268 13.17 -8.81 -17.82
C ALA A 268 11.81 -8.71 -18.55
N ALA A 269 10.71 -8.76 -17.80
CA ALA A 269 9.37 -8.55 -18.35
C ALA A 269 9.18 -7.13 -18.90
N HIS A 270 9.76 -6.10 -18.27
CA HIS A 270 9.69 -4.74 -18.79
C HIS A 270 10.48 -4.58 -20.10
N ALA A 271 11.63 -5.23 -20.24
CA ALA A 271 12.43 -5.17 -21.44
C ALA A 271 11.73 -5.83 -22.64
N SER A 272 10.97 -6.91 -22.42
CA SER A 272 10.28 -7.64 -23.49
C SER A 272 9.14 -6.83 -24.14
N VAL A 273 8.48 -5.95 -23.39
CA VAL A 273 7.36 -5.11 -23.89
C VAL A 273 7.80 -4.03 -24.88
N LYS A 274 9.07 -3.62 -24.84
CA LYS A 274 9.61 -2.55 -25.70
C LYS A 274 10.89 -3.02 -26.40
N ALA A 275 10.78 -4.05 -27.24
CA ALA A 275 11.89 -4.51 -28.06
C ALA A 275 12.53 -3.33 -28.84
N GLY A 276 13.77 -3.00 -28.49
CA GLY A 276 14.55 -1.93 -29.13
C GLY A 276 14.39 -0.51 -28.55
N LEU A 277 13.56 -0.29 -27.53
CA LEU A 277 13.49 1.00 -26.83
C LEU A 277 13.96 0.86 -25.38
N ARG A 278 14.57 1.93 -24.85
CA ARG A 278 15.06 1.98 -23.47
C ARG A 278 13.91 1.68 -22.49
N PRO A 279 14.06 0.69 -21.59
CA PRO A 279 13.14 0.48 -20.48
C PRO A 279 12.98 1.76 -19.65
N MET A 280 11.75 2.11 -19.29
CA MET A 280 11.46 3.33 -18.51
C MET A 280 11.54 3.12 -17.00
N LEU A 281 11.53 1.86 -16.55
CA LEU A 281 11.60 1.51 -15.15
C LEU A 281 12.99 1.84 -14.59
N ASP A 282 13.04 2.84 -13.72
CA ASP A 282 14.26 3.39 -13.14
C ASP A 282 14.47 2.89 -11.69
N CYS A 283 13.38 2.71 -10.96
CA CYS A 283 13.41 2.42 -9.53
C CYS A 283 12.33 1.40 -9.12
N ILE A 284 12.73 0.40 -8.34
CA ILE A 284 11.82 -0.46 -7.59
C ILE A 284 12.15 -0.33 -6.11
N ARG A 285 11.13 -0.05 -5.30
CA ARG A 285 11.18 -0.12 -3.85
C ARG A 285 10.45 -1.38 -3.42
N LEU A 286 11.13 -2.24 -2.68
CA LEU A 286 10.57 -3.43 -2.05
C LEU A 286 10.52 -3.18 -0.55
N GLN A 287 9.36 -3.42 0.04
CA GLN A 287 9.15 -3.34 1.48
C GLN A 287 8.48 -4.62 1.95
N VAL A 288 8.76 -5.03 3.19
CA VAL A 288 8.07 -6.16 3.81
C VAL A 288 6.96 -5.60 4.71
N GLY A 289 5.75 -6.12 4.54
CA GLY A 289 4.60 -5.72 5.33
C GLY A 289 4.70 -6.24 6.76
N THR A 290 4.20 -5.45 7.71
CA THR A 290 4.13 -5.83 9.12
C THR A 290 3.05 -6.87 9.36
N VAL A 291 3.30 -7.81 10.27
CA VAL A 291 2.31 -8.77 10.76
C VAL A 291 2.05 -8.48 12.22
N SER A 292 0.82 -8.06 12.55
CA SER A 292 0.40 -7.79 13.94
C SER A 292 -0.51 -8.87 14.51
N VAL A 293 -1.22 -9.59 13.64
CA VAL A 293 -2.18 -10.64 13.97
C VAL A 293 -1.90 -11.86 13.11
N LEU A 294 -1.92 -13.05 13.72
CA LEU A 294 -1.76 -14.34 13.06
C LEU A 294 -2.76 -15.32 13.66
N ASN A 295 -3.55 -16.02 12.84
CA ASN A 295 -4.64 -16.90 13.28
C ASN A 295 -5.52 -16.28 14.39
N ASN A 296 -5.94 -15.03 14.18
CA ASN A 296 -6.76 -14.23 15.13
C ASN A 296 -6.10 -13.95 16.50
N GLN A 297 -4.79 -14.16 16.62
CA GLN A 297 -4.02 -13.86 17.82
C GLN A 297 -3.06 -12.69 17.59
N MET A 298 -2.98 -11.79 18.56
CA MET A 298 -2.04 -10.70 18.53
C MET A 298 -0.63 -11.21 18.84
N MET A 299 0.29 -11.00 17.91
CA MET A 299 1.69 -11.40 18.12
C MET A 299 2.40 -10.42 19.06
N ASN A 300 3.33 -10.95 19.84
CA ASN A 300 4.12 -10.14 20.77
C ASN A 300 5.15 -9.25 20.04
N GLU A 301 5.75 -8.30 20.76
CA GLU A 301 6.68 -7.34 20.18
C GLU A 301 8.01 -7.97 19.75
N ASP A 302 8.48 -9.02 20.41
CA ASP A 302 9.72 -9.70 20.03
C ASP A 302 9.55 -10.46 18.72
N PHE A 303 8.42 -11.14 18.50
CA PHE A 303 8.07 -11.76 17.23
C PHE A 303 8.01 -10.72 16.10
N LYS A 304 7.34 -9.58 16.33
CA LYS A 304 7.35 -8.45 15.38
C LYS A 304 8.77 -7.93 15.13
N GLY A 305 9.61 -7.91 16.16
CA GLY A 305 11.02 -7.55 16.09
C GLY A 305 11.84 -8.51 15.23
N VAL A 306 11.63 -9.82 15.38
CA VAL A 306 12.23 -10.87 14.53
C VAL A 306 11.81 -10.67 13.07
N LEU A 307 10.52 -10.47 12.81
CA LEU A 307 10.02 -10.19 11.46
C LEU A 307 10.62 -8.91 10.87
N ALA A 308 10.73 -7.84 11.65
CA ALA A 308 11.36 -6.59 11.21
C ALA A 308 12.88 -6.74 10.98
N TRP A 309 13.53 -7.70 11.65
CA TRP A 309 14.95 -8.00 11.46
C TRP A 309 15.22 -8.72 10.14
N ILE A 310 14.40 -9.71 9.79
CA ILE A 310 14.53 -10.48 8.53
C ILE A 310 13.83 -9.79 7.33
N GLY A 311 12.82 -8.97 7.61
CA GLY A 311 12.01 -8.19 6.67
C GLY A 311 12.70 -6.93 6.18
N ARG A 312 13.85 -7.09 5.52
CA ARG A 312 14.62 -5.94 5.04
C ARG A 312 13.94 -5.30 3.83
N SER A 313 13.94 -3.98 3.81
CA SER A 313 13.44 -3.19 2.70
C SER A 313 14.58 -2.81 1.77
N TRP A 314 14.32 -2.76 0.47
CA TRP A 314 15.34 -2.58 -0.56
C TRP A 314 14.90 -1.53 -1.58
N ILE A 315 15.85 -0.72 -2.04
CA ILE A 315 15.69 0.09 -3.25
C ILE A 315 16.66 -0.45 -4.30
N CYS A 316 16.10 -0.86 -5.42
CA CYS A 316 16.84 -1.27 -6.60
C CYS A 316 16.73 -0.16 -7.65
N ARG A 317 17.86 0.44 -8.03
CA ARG A 317 17.93 1.47 -9.08
C ARG A 317 18.80 1.00 -10.23
N ARG A 318 18.34 1.28 -11.45
CA ARG A 318 19.17 1.13 -12.65
C ARG A 318 20.13 2.33 -12.75
N ASP A 319 21.37 2.10 -13.17
CA ASP A 319 22.24 3.23 -13.53
C ASP A 319 21.63 4.00 -14.73
N PRO A 320 21.41 5.32 -14.63
CA PRO A 320 20.85 6.11 -15.71
C PRO A 320 21.79 6.26 -16.93
N ARG A 321 23.08 5.90 -16.80
CA ARG A 321 24.09 6.04 -17.85
C ARG A 321 24.05 4.87 -18.84
N ASP A 322 24.09 5.19 -20.13
CA ASP A 322 23.96 4.21 -21.21
C ASP A 322 25.11 3.17 -21.27
N THR A 323 26.23 3.41 -20.59
CA THR A 323 27.37 2.47 -20.56
C THR A 323 27.19 1.32 -19.56
N HIS A 324 26.21 1.40 -18.65
CA HIS A 324 26.02 0.47 -17.54
C HIS A 324 24.55 0.04 -17.40
N GLN A 325 23.84 -0.16 -18.51
CA GLN A 325 22.38 -0.41 -18.53
C GLN A 325 21.94 -1.68 -17.78
N ASN A 326 22.85 -2.61 -17.54
CA ASN A 326 22.63 -3.84 -16.76
C ASN A 326 23.12 -3.73 -15.31
N ASP A 327 23.79 -2.64 -14.94
CA ASP A 327 24.28 -2.47 -13.57
C ASP A 327 23.13 -1.93 -12.71
N VAL A 328 22.77 -2.75 -11.73
CA VAL A 328 21.72 -2.47 -10.76
C VAL A 328 22.37 -2.17 -9.44
N THR A 329 22.08 -1.00 -8.89
CA THR A 329 22.43 -0.66 -7.51
C THR A 329 21.31 -1.15 -6.61
N ILE A 330 21.68 -1.91 -5.57
CA ILE A 330 20.74 -2.45 -4.58
C ILE A 330 21.17 -1.93 -3.22
N GLU A 331 20.27 -1.18 -2.59
CA GLU A 331 20.53 -0.51 -1.32
C GLU A 331 19.46 -0.92 -0.31
N GLU A 332 19.90 -1.30 0.88
CA GLU A 332 18.99 -1.55 2.00
C GLU A 332 18.44 -0.22 2.52
N VAL A 333 17.13 -0.14 2.68
CA VAL A 333 16.41 1.01 3.24
C VAL A 333 16.31 0.84 4.75
N ASP A 334 16.44 1.95 5.49
CA ASP A 334 16.28 1.98 6.95
C ASP A 334 17.20 1.03 7.71
N ARG A 335 18.37 0.70 7.12
CA ARG A 335 19.38 -0.18 7.73
C ARG A 335 19.76 0.26 9.13
N ASP A 336 19.98 1.55 9.35
CA ASP A 336 20.35 2.08 10.66
C ASP A 336 19.23 1.90 11.69
N THR A 337 17.98 2.12 11.28
CA THR A 337 16.79 1.88 12.12
C THR A 337 16.68 0.40 12.49
N ARG A 338 16.85 -0.50 11.51
CA ARG A 338 16.83 -1.95 11.75
C ARG A 338 17.95 -2.38 12.70
N LEU A 339 19.17 -1.89 12.48
CA LEU A 339 20.31 -2.19 13.36
C LEU A 339 20.11 -1.64 14.78
N CYS A 340 19.50 -0.46 14.91
CA CYS A 340 19.16 0.10 16.21
C CYS A 340 18.11 -0.76 16.94
N ASN A 341 17.06 -1.19 16.24
CA ASN A 341 16.02 -2.05 16.80
C ASN A 341 16.55 -3.44 17.17
N GLY A 342 17.40 -4.05 16.33
CA GLY A 342 17.95 -5.38 16.62
C GLY A 342 18.94 -5.43 17.78
N LYS A 343 19.51 -4.29 18.21
CA LYS A 343 20.27 -4.20 19.48
C LYS A 343 19.38 -4.32 20.71
N ARG A 344 18.07 -4.14 20.56
CA ARG A 344 17.09 -4.27 21.65
C ARG A 344 16.52 -5.68 21.76
N LEU A 345 16.76 -6.52 20.75
CA LEU A 345 16.38 -7.94 20.76
C LEU A 345 17.47 -8.75 21.44
N GLU A 346 17.08 -9.81 22.14
CA GLU A 346 18.00 -10.75 22.75
C GLU A 346 18.89 -11.44 21.70
N ASP A 347 20.10 -11.82 22.11
CA ASP A 347 21.07 -12.46 21.23
C ASP A 347 20.80 -13.97 21.10
N ASP A 348 20.08 -14.57 22.06
CA ASP A 348 19.56 -15.94 21.98
C ASP A 348 18.08 -15.94 21.56
N MET A 349 17.72 -16.83 20.63
CA MET A 349 16.35 -17.01 20.15
C MET A 349 15.45 -17.55 21.27
N GLU A 350 15.99 -18.38 22.16
CA GLU A 350 15.24 -18.98 23.27
C GLU A 350 14.87 -17.96 24.35
N GLU A 351 15.64 -16.87 24.47
CA GLU A 351 15.44 -15.83 25.49
C GLU A 351 14.39 -14.78 25.10
N LEU A 352 13.96 -14.74 23.82
CA LEU A 352 12.89 -13.83 23.39
C LEU A 352 11.55 -14.19 24.04
N SER A 353 10.73 -13.17 24.30
CA SER A 353 9.38 -13.40 24.81
C SER A 353 8.52 -14.14 23.78
N GLY A 354 7.77 -15.14 24.25
CA GLY A 354 6.93 -15.99 23.42
C GLY A 354 7.69 -16.93 22.48
N SER A 355 9.01 -17.10 22.67
CA SER A 355 9.85 -17.98 21.86
C SER A 355 9.35 -19.42 21.82
N GLU A 356 8.62 -19.87 22.86
CA GLU A 356 7.97 -21.17 22.90
C GLU A 356 6.99 -21.43 21.73
N GLN A 357 6.49 -20.38 21.08
CA GLN A 357 5.58 -20.49 19.94
C GLN A 357 6.29 -20.60 18.60
N TYR A 358 7.52 -20.08 18.47
CA TYR A 358 8.15 -19.88 17.16
C TYR A 358 9.64 -20.25 17.06
N ALA A 359 10.33 -20.51 18.18
CA ALA A 359 11.76 -20.85 18.17
C ALA A 359 12.03 -22.19 17.47
N ASP A 360 11.18 -23.20 17.69
CA ASP A 360 11.31 -24.50 17.02
C ASP A 360 11.06 -24.39 15.51
N VAL A 361 10.09 -23.55 15.12
CA VAL A 361 9.83 -23.24 13.71
C VAL A 361 11.02 -22.52 13.08
N TRP A 362 11.60 -21.55 13.79
CA TRP A 362 12.81 -20.85 13.37
C TRP A 362 13.97 -21.82 13.13
N LYS A 363 14.31 -22.65 14.14
CA LYS A 363 15.40 -23.64 14.05
C LYS A 363 15.19 -24.65 12.93
N ALA A 364 13.92 -25.00 12.65
CA ALA A 364 13.58 -25.89 11.55
C ALA A 364 13.79 -25.25 10.16
N LEU A 365 13.65 -23.92 10.04
CA LEU A 365 13.90 -23.18 8.80
C LEU A 365 15.37 -22.83 8.63
N TRP A 366 16.01 -22.37 9.69
CA TRP A 366 17.40 -21.95 9.71
C TRP A 366 18.12 -22.56 10.93
N PRO A 367 18.80 -23.71 10.75
CA PRO A 367 19.52 -24.38 11.82
C PRO A 367 20.64 -23.52 12.40
N ASP A 368 20.91 -23.71 13.70
CA ASP A 368 21.90 -22.92 14.42
C ASP A 368 23.27 -22.95 13.74
N THR A 369 23.84 -21.76 13.61
CA THR A 369 25.24 -21.57 13.19
C THR A 369 26.00 -20.84 14.28
N ALA A 370 27.33 -20.94 14.26
CA ALA A 370 28.19 -20.23 15.20
C ALA A 370 28.05 -18.69 15.16
N ALA A 371 27.35 -18.13 14.16
CA ALA A 371 27.16 -16.70 13.99
C ALA A 371 26.00 -16.13 14.82
N GLY A 372 25.11 -16.97 15.38
CA GLY A 372 23.89 -16.53 16.07
C GLY A 372 22.70 -16.36 15.13
N TRP A 373 21.48 -16.33 15.68
CA TRP A 373 20.24 -16.34 14.87
C TRP A 373 20.07 -15.08 14.02
N LYS A 374 20.61 -13.94 14.45
CA LYS A 374 20.53 -12.66 13.74
C LYS A 374 21.26 -12.70 12.38
N GLU A 375 22.26 -13.56 12.25
CA GLU A 375 23.08 -13.79 11.05
C GLU A 375 22.74 -15.11 10.34
N ALA A 376 22.23 -16.09 11.08
CA ALA A 376 21.91 -17.43 10.60
C ALA A 376 20.55 -17.50 9.91
N TRP A 377 20.33 -16.68 8.89
CA TRP A 377 19.14 -16.78 8.05
C TRP A 377 19.44 -16.34 6.62
N GLN A 378 18.64 -16.84 5.69
CA GLN A 378 18.63 -16.42 4.29
C GLN A 378 17.21 -16.46 3.76
N SER A 379 16.93 -15.65 2.76
CA SER A 379 15.63 -15.67 2.09
C SER A 379 15.40 -16.97 1.31
N PHE A 380 14.13 -17.27 1.06
CA PHE A 380 13.73 -18.36 0.17
C PHE A 380 13.70 -17.83 -1.28
N PRO A 381 14.42 -18.48 -2.21
CA PRO A 381 14.55 -17.99 -3.58
C PRO A 381 13.24 -18.11 -4.36
N LEU A 382 13.12 -17.36 -5.45
CA LEU A 382 12.06 -17.57 -6.44
C LEU A 382 12.22 -18.97 -7.07
N ALA A 383 11.10 -19.65 -7.34
CA ALA A 383 11.12 -20.92 -8.05
C ALA A 383 11.77 -20.72 -9.43
N ASN A 384 12.90 -21.38 -9.67
CA ASN A 384 13.51 -21.39 -10.99
C ASN A 384 12.71 -22.34 -11.89
N ASP A 385 12.55 -21.98 -13.17
CA ASP A 385 11.97 -22.85 -14.23
C ASP A 385 12.84 -24.09 -14.53
N VAL A 386 13.83 -24.43 -13.69
CA VAL A 386 14.74 -25.55 -13.87
C VAL A 386 14.85 -26.34 -12.56
N GLU A 387 14.13 -27.46 -12.52
CA GLU A 387 14.36 -28.65 -11.68
C GLU A 387 14.84 -28.44 -10.22
N THR A 388 13.91 -28.16 -9.32
CA THR A 388 13.98 -28.65 -7.92
C THR A 388 12.63 -29.16 -7.44
N PHE A 389 11.94 -29.97 -8.26
CA PHE A 389 10.79 -30.79 -7.85
C PHE A 389 11.26 -32.11 -7.20
N LYS A 390 12.06 -32.02 -6.12
CA LYS A 390 12.35 -33.21 -5.30
C LYS A 390 12.15 -33.04 -3.79
N ASP A 391 12.10 -31.82 -3.26
CA ASP A 391 11.76 -31.61 -1.84
C ASP A 391 10.40 -30.93 -1.62
N THR A 392 9.68 -30.57 -2.69
CA THR A 392 8.35 -29.93 -2.64
C THR A 392 7.20 -30.94 -2.52
N LYS A 393 7.39 -32.06 -1.82
CA LYS A 393 6.31 -33.05 -1.61
C LYS A 393 5.38 -32.74 -0.44
N ILE A 394 5.53 -31.57 0.20
CA ILE A 394 4.66 -31.12 1.30
C ILE A 394 3.74 -29.96 0.89
N PHE A 395 3.96 -29.30 -0.26
CA PHE A 395 3.25 -28.05 -0.61
C PHE A 395 2.00 -28.18 -1.50
N ILE A 396 1.56 -29.39 -1.87
CA ILE A 396 0.35 -29.56 -2.69
C ILE A 396 -0.47 -30.72 -2.16
N ASN A 397 -1.27 -30.45 -1.14
CA ASN A 397 -2.53 -31.13 -0.87
C ASN A 397 -3.21 -30.34 0.22
N PHE A 398 -4.10 -29.40 -0.12
CA PHE A 398 -5.29 -29.02 0.65
C PHE A 398 -5.98 -27.84 -0.05
N GLN A 399 -6.45 -28.03 -1.29
CA GLN A 399 -7.42 -27.09 -1.90
C GLN A 399 -8.44 -27.74 -2.87
N THR A 400 -8.65 -29.06 -2.82
CA THR A 400 -9.76 -29.69 -3.55
C THR A 400 -10.64 -30.50 -2.61
N GLY A 401 -11.59 -29.81 -1.97
CA GLY A 401 -12.74 -30.43 -1.32
C GLY A 401 -13.74 -30.93 -2.37
N GLU A 402 -13.41 -32.02 -3.07
CA GLU A 402 -14.42 -32.77 -3.82
C GLU A 402 -15.19 -33.67 -2.85
N ARG A 403 -16.44 -33.27 -2.55
CA ARG A 403 -17.44 -34.13 -1.94
C ARG A 403 -17.82 -35.24 -2.93
N GLY A 404 -17.10 -36.36 -2.87
CA GLY A 404 -17.51 -37.62 -3.46
C GLY A 404 -18.71 -38.19 -2.69
N LYS A 405 -19.85 -38.26 -3.37
CA LYS A 405 -20.98 -39.13 -3.01
C LYS A 405 -20.66 -40.55 -3.49
N GLU A 406 -20.82 -41.53 -2.62
CA GLU A 406 -21.08 -42.97 -2.87
C GLU A 406 -21.28 -43.57 -1.46
N SER A 407 -22.33 -44.30 -1.08
CA SER A 407 -23.39 -45.06 -1.78
C SER A 407 -24.68 -45.03 -0.95
#